data_AF-A0A6N8WKN6-F1
#
_entry.id   AF-A0A6N8WKN6-F1
#
_cell.length_a   1.000
_cell.length_b   1.000
_cell.length_c   1.000
_cell.angle_alpha   90.00
_cell.angle_beta   90.00
_cell.angle_gamma   90.00
#
_symmetry.space_group_name_H-M   'P 1'
#
loop_
_entity.id
_entity.type
_entity.pdbx_description
1 polymer ?
#
loop_
_entity_poly.entity_id
_entity_poly.type
_entity_poly.pdbx_seq_one_letter_code
_entity_poly.pdbx_strand_id
1 'polypeptide(L)'
;MRQRCDRQGIEQFLQSLGRRFTRTGRLYLVGGTTMVYEGYRRQTLDINIGFEVDNRDHSAFVEAVRDLKERLSLNIEEASPPNSSHSRRITVNEARS
;
A
#
# COMPACT_ATOMS: atom_id res chain seq x y z
N MET A 1 7.62 5.15 18.78
CA MET A 1 7.53 6.31 17.85
C MET A 1 7.10 5.80 16.49
N ARG A 2 6.16 6.48 15.80
CA ARG A 2 5.80 6.12 14.43
C ARG A 2 6.99 6.44 13.51
N GLN A 3 7.51 5.45 12.80
CA GLN A 3 8.60 5.65 11.85
C GLN A 3 8.07 6.43 10.64
N ARG A 4 8.78 7.49 10.25
CA ARG A 4 8.43 8.24 9.04
C ARG A 4 8.73 7.39 7.82
N CYS A 5 7.81 7.38 6.86
CA CYS A 5 7.95 6.67 5.60
C CYS A 5 8.15 7.69 4.47
N ASP A 6 9.18 7.50 3.66
CA ASP A 6 9.43 8.25 2.44
C ASP A 6 9.00 7.43 1.21
N ARG A 7 9.29 7.95 0.01
CA ARG A 7 8.97 7.27 -1.24
C ARG A 7 9.61 5.89 -1.35
N GLN A 8 10.85 5.74 -0.91
CA GLN A 8 11.56 4.45 -0.98
C GLN A 8 10.89 3.41 -0.08
N GLY A 9 10.45 3.81 1.12
CA GLY A 9 9.69 2.94 2.01
C GLY A 9 8.35 2.48 1.40
N ILE A 10 7.64 3.39 0.72
CA ILE A 10 6.41 3.05 -0.01
C ILE A 10 6.70 2.06 -1.15
N GLU A 11 7.74 2.30 -1.96
CA GLU A 11 8.13 1.41 -3.05
C GLU A 11 8.56 0.01 -2.54
N GLN A 12 9.30 -0.05 -1.44
CA GLN A 12 9.68 -1.30 -0.79
C GLN A 12 8.45 -2.08 -0.29
N PHE A 13 7.48 -1.39 0.30
CA PHE A 13 6.20 -1.99 0.68
C PHE A 13 5.46 -2.56 -0.53
N LEU A 14 5.31 -1.79 -1.61
CA LEU A 14 4.63 -2.22 -2.84
C LEU A 14 5.28 -3.45 -3.47
N GLN A 15 6.62 -3.45 -3.59
CA GLN A 15 7.37 -4.58 -4.12
C GLN A 15 7.22 -5.82 -3.23
N SER A 16 7.28 -5.65 -1.91
CA SER A 16 7.11 -6.74 -0.95
C SER A 16 5.70 -7.33 -0.98
N LEU A 17 4.69 -6.47 -1.13
CA LEU A 17 3.29 -6.88 -1.26
C LEU A 17 3.07 -7.66 -2.55
N GLY A 18 3.57 -7.18 -3.69
CA GLY A 18 3.47 -7.90 -4.97
C GLY A 18 4.14 -9.28 -4.96
N ARG A 19 5.24 -9.44 -4.18
CA ARG A 19 5.89 -10.75 -3.98
C ARG A 19 5.10 -11.67 -3.04
N ARG A 20 4.43 -11.13 -2.03
CA ARG A 20 3.74 -11.89 -0.98
C ARG A 20 2.30 -12.28 -1.36
N PHE A 21 1.60 -11.39 -2.06
CA PHE A 21 0.24 -11.59 -2.54
C PHE A 21 0.26 -11.74 -4.06
N THR A 22 0.39 -12.98 -4.53
CA THR A 22 0.55 -13.33 -5.94
C THR A 22 -0.77 -13.45 -6.72
N ARG A 23 -1.88 -13.03 -6.10
CA ARG A 23 -3.23 -13.09 -6.66
C ARG A 23 -3.61 -11.72 -7.21
N THR A 24 -4.57 -11.69 -8.14
CA THR A 24 -5.00 -10.43 -8.76
C THR A 24 -5.74 -9.55 -7.76
N GLY A 25 -5.36 -8.28 -7.71
CA GLY A 25 -6.03 -7.25 -6.92
C GLY A 25 -5.68 -5.85 -7.40
N ARG A 26 -6.44 -4.86 -6.95
CA ARG A 26 -6.12 -3.45 -7.11
C ARG A 26 -5.77 -2.87 -5.76
N LEU A 27 -4.74 -2.05 -5.74
CA LEU A 27 -4.33 -1.27 -4.58
C LEU A 27 -4.44 0.21 -4.94
N TYR A 28 -4.84 1.04 -3.99
CA TYR A 28 -4.90 2.47 -4.12
C TYR A 28 -4.06 3.10 -3.03
N LEU A 29 -3.08 3.93 -3.40
CA LEU A 29 -2.49 4.84 -2.43
C LEU A 29 -3.49 5.98 -2.17
N VAL A 30 -3.64 6.37 -0.91
CA VAL A 30 -4.63 7.37 -0.50
C VAL A 30 -3.96 8.51 0.27
N GLY A 31 -4.43 9.74 0.04
CA GLY A 31 -4.09 10.90 0.88
C GLY A 31 -2.60 11.22 0.92
N GLY A 32 -2.04 11.33 2.13
CA GLY A 32 -0.64 11.69 2.35
C GLY A 32 0.35 10.73 1.67
N THR A 33 -0.01 9.45 1.56
CA THR A 33 0.79 8.42 0.90
C THR A 33 0.90 8.69 -0.60
N THR A 34 -0.20 9.08 -1.27
CA THR A 34 -0.18 9.52 -2.67
C THR A 34 0.73 10.72 -2.86
N MET A 35 0.64 11.72 -1.97
CA MET A 35 1.46 12.93 -2.06
C MET A 35 2.95 12.64 -1.93
N VAL A 36 3.34 11.66 -1.10
CA VAL A 36 4.75 11.23 -0.98
C VAL A 36 5.19 10.46 -2.22
N TYR A 37 4.37 9.53 -2.70
CA TYR A 37 4.68 8.71 -3.87
C TYR A 37 4.87 9.56 -5.14
N GLU A 38 3.99 10.55 -5.37
CA GLU A 38 4.06 11.47 -6.51
C GLU A 38 5.11 12.59 -6.34
N GLY A 39 5.79 12.67 -5.19
CA GLY A 39 6.86 13.64 -4.93
C GLY A 39 6.42 15.03 -4.47
N TYR A 40 5.12 15.24 -4.20
CA TYR A 40 4.61 16.49 -3.63
C TYR A 40 4.99 16.70 -2.15
N ARG A 41 5.28 15.61 -1.43
CA ARG A 41 5.74 15.62 -0.04
C ARG A 41 6.92 14.67 0.14
N ARG A 42 7.80 14.95 1.11
CA ARG A 42 8.98 14.11 1.36
C ARG A 42 8.67 12.86 2.18
N GLN A 43 7.77 12.96 3.16
CA GLN A 43 7.51 11.89 4.14
C GLN A 43 6.06 11.91 4.63
N THR A 44 5.59 10.76 5.12
CA THR A 44 4.30 10.53 5.80
C THR A 44 4.51 9.70 7.08
N LEU A 45 3.57 9.75 8.01
CA LEU A 45 3.59 8.92 9.23
C LEU A 45 2.96 7.54 9.02
N ASP A 46 2.13 7.42 7.98
CA ASP A 46 1.31 6.26 7.68
C ASP A 46 1.25 6.03 6.16
N ILE A 47 1.21 4.74 5.80
CA ILE A 47 0.86 4.28 4.46
C ILE A 47 -0.63 3.95 4.48
N ASN A 48 -1.42 4.80 3.85
CA ASN A 48 -2.86 4.62 3.68
C ASN A 48 -3.13 3.91 2.36
N ILE A 49 -3.78 2.76 2.44
CA ILE A 49 -4.15 1.97 1.27
C ILE A 49 -5.66 1.71 1.23
N GLY A 50 -6.23 1.78 0.03
CA GLY A 50 -7.47 1.08 -0.29
C GLY A 50 -7.15 -0.14 -1.16
N PHE A 51 -8.01 -1.15 -1.18
CA PHE A 51 -7.82 -2.30 -2.06
C PHE A 51 -9.14 -2.91 -2.54
N GLU A 52 -9.08 -3.54 -3.71
CA GLU A 52 -10.13 -4.38 -4.27
C GLU A 52 -9.51 -5.74 -4.61
N VAL A 53 -9.97 -6.79 -3.93
CA VAL A 53 -9.56 -8.19 -4.17
C VAL A 53 -10.81 -9.06 -4.22
N ASP A 54 -10.69 -10.27 -4.76
CA ASP A 54 -11.78 -11.26 -4.69
C ASP A 54 -12.09 -11.61 -3.22
N ASN A 55 -13.38 -11.82 -2.90
CA ASN A 55 -13.83 -12.16 -1.55
C ASN A 55 -13.09 -13.38 -0.97
N ARG A 56 -12.78 -14.39 -1.79
CA ARG A 56 -12.06 -15.60 -1.36
C ARG A 56 -10.60 -15.31 -0.98
N ASP A 57 -10.05 -14.21 -1.47
CA ASP A 57 -8.65 -13.81 -1.33
C ASP A 57 -8.45 -12.69 -0.30
N HIS A 58 -9.55 -12.14 0.23
CA HIS A 58 -9.56 -11.04 1.21
C HIS A 58 -8.71 -11.35 2.45
N SER A 59 -8.93 -12.50 3.09
CA SER A 59 -8.17 -12.89 4.29
C SER A 59 -6.67 -13.01 4.00
N ALA A 60 -6.31 -13.59 2.86
CA ALA A 60 -4.91 -13.73 2.44
C ALA A 60 -4.25 -12.37 2.15
N PHE A 61 -5.00 -11.40 1.62
CA PHE A 61 -4.52 -10.04 1.41
C PHE A 61 -4.26 -9.33 2.75
N VAL A 62 -5.24 -9.37 3.66
CA VAL A 62 -5.13 -8.75 4.99
C VAL A 62 -3.96 -9.33 5.78
N GLU A 63 -3.79 -10.66 5.76
CA GLU A 63 -2.63 -11.32 6.37
C GLU A 63 -1.30 -10.86 5.77
N ALA A 64 -1.21 -10.77 4.43
CA ALA A 64 -0.01 -10.27 3.76
C ALA A 64 0.33 -8.83 4.17
N VAL A 65 -0.66 -7.95 4.30
CA VAL A 65 -0.45 -6.57 4.75
C VAL A 65 -0.01 -6.54 6.21
N ARG A 66 -0.62 -7.34 7.09
CA ARG A 66 -0.24 -7.42 8.51
C ARG A 66 1.21 -7.90 8.68
N ASP A 67 1.59 -8.97 7.99
CA ASP A 67 2.96 -9.50 8.01
C ASP A 67 3.98 -8.42 7.58
N LEU A 68 3.65 -7.64 6.55
CA LEU A 68 4.52 -6.58 6.04
C LEU A 68 4.60 -5.37 6.96
N LYS A 69 3.50 -5.01 7.62
CA LYS A 69 3.44 -3.95 8.64
C LYS A 69 4.49 -4.20 9.72
N GLU A 70 4.53 -5.44 10.23
CA GLU A 70 5.47 -5.86 11.26
C GLU A 70 6.90 -5.96 10.71
N ARG A 71 7.09 -6.69 9.60
CA ARG A 71 8.43 -6.97 9.04
C ARG A 71 9.18 -5.71 8.58
N LEU A 72 8.46 -4.74 8.02
CA LEU A 72 9.05 -3.49 7.54
C LEU A 72 9.07 -2.40 8.61
N SER A 73 8.49 -2.65 9.79
CA SER A 73 8.32 -1.63 10.85
C SER A 73 7.59 -0.37 10.34
N LEU A 74 6.61 -0.54 9.45
CA LEU A 74 5.81 0.53 8.85
C LEU A 74 4.42 0.57 9.49
N ASN A 75 3.83 1.76 9.64
CA ASN A 75 2.41 1.86 9.98
C ASN A 75 1.58 1.86 8.68
N ILE A 76 0.84 0.77 8.45
CA ILE A 76 -0.09 0.64 7.33
C ILE A 76 -1.52 0.69 7.89
N GLU A 77 -2.34 1.52 7.26
CA GLU A 77 -3.74 1.74 7.61
C GLU A 77 -4.62 1.51 6.38
N GLU A 78 -5.71 0.76 6.57
CA GLU A 78 -6.74 0.64 5.55
C GLU A 78 -7.56 1.94 5.55
N ALA A 79 -7.58 2.59 4.40
CA ALA A 79 -8.44 3.71 4.12
C ALA A 79 -9.46 3.23 3.08
N SER A 80 -10.75 3.42 3.35
CA SER A 80 -11.77 3.24 2.32
C SER A 80 -11.34 4.05 1.10
N PRO A 81 -11.27 3.48 -0.13
CA PRO A 81 -10.95 4.25 -1.33
C PRO A 81 -11.98 5.37 -1.41
N PRO A 82 -11.61 6.62 -1.08
CA PRO A 82 -12.60 7.65 -0.97
C PRO A 82 -12.87 8.15 -2.39
N ASN A 83 -13.99 8.82 -2.55
CA ASN A 83 -14.20 9.85 -3.55
C ASN A 83 -13.17 11.02 -3.41
N SER A 84 -11.92 10.74 -3.05
CA SER A 84 -10.84 11.69 -2.79
C SER A 84 -10.10 11.97 -4.09
N SER A 85 -9.91 13.24 -4.41
CA SER A 85 -9.23 13.74 -5.61
C SER A 85 -7.75 13.32 -5.77
N HIS A 86 -7.22 12.46 -4.88
CA HIS A 86 -5.81 12.06 -4.81
C HIS A 86 -5.64 10.56 -4.51
N SER A 87 -6.25 9.68 -5.31
CA SER A 87 -5.96 8.24 -5.28
C SER A 87 -5.11 7.83 -6.49
N ARG A 88 -4.07 7.02 -6.23
CA ARG A 88 -3.25 6.41 -7.30
C ARG A 88 -3.51 4.92 -7.34
N ARG A 89 -4.04 4.43 -8.47
CA ARG A 89 -4.27 3.00 -8.71
C ARG A 89 -2.97 2.29 -9.05
N ILE A 90 -2.76 1.14 -8.41
CA ILE A 90 -1.62 0.23 -8.61
C ILE A 90 -2.20 -1.18 -8.78
N THR A 91 -1.75 -1.89 -9.83
CA THR A 91 -2.13 -3.29 -10.04
C THR A 91 -1.24 -4.19 -9.18
N VAL A 92 -1.84 -5.00 -8.31
CA VAL A 92 -1.12 -5.99 -7.49
C VAL A 92 -0.85 -7.24 -8.35
N ASN A 93 -0.09 -7.09 -9.45
CA ASN A 93 0.58 -8.16 -10.21
C ASN A 93 1.38 -7.67 -11.44
N GLU A 94 1.55 -6.36 -11.67
CA GLU A 94 2.30 -5.87 -12.84
C GLU A 94 3.83 -5.87 -12.67
N ALA A 95 4.36 -6.45 -11.58
CA ALA A 95 5.80 -6.62 -11.36
C ALA A 95 6.34 -7.91 -12.00
N ARG A 96 5.94 -8.21 -13.25
CA ARG A 96 6.45 -9.32 -14.05
C ARG A 96 7.25 -8.91 -15.29
N SER A 97 7.70 -7.66 -15.36
CA SER A 97 8.65 -7.18 -16.39
C SER A 97 9.82 -6.46 -15.75
#